data_AF-A0AAU5I689-F1
#
_entry.id   AF-A0AAU5I689-F1
#
_cell.length_a   1.000
_cell.length_b   1.000
_cell.length_c   1.000
_cell.angle_alpha   90.00
_cell.angle_beta   90.00
_cell.angle_gamma   90.00
#
_symmetry.space_group_name_H-M   'P 1'
#
loop_
_entity.id
_entity.type
_entity.pdbx_description
1 polymer ?
#
loop_
_entity_poly.entity_id
_entity_poly.type
_entity_poly.pdbx_seq_one_letter_code
_entity_poly.pdbx_strand_id
1 'polypeptide(L)' 'MRSSVPAFAVVSGWKASAEGTARASLRCAGTRGGTARITATAKAPDVAGAPRVVFTLDLTVVPYTTRG' A
#
# COMPACT_ATOMS: atom_id res chain seq x y z
N MET A 1 -8.56 8.85 -17.66
CA MET A 1 -7.18 8.48 -18.04
C MET A 1 -6.60 7.60 -16.93
N ARG A 2 -6.50 6.27 -17.12
CA ARG A 2 -5.71 5.44 -16.19
C ARG A 2 -4.26 5.65 -16.57
N SER A 3 -3.46 6.27 -15.71
CA SER A 3 -2.04 6.41 -15.95
C SER A 3 -1.41 5.01 -16.01
N SER A 4 -0.87 4.65 -17.17
CA SER A 4 -0.13 3.40 -17.40
C SER A 4 1.31 3.48 -16.88
N VAL A 5 1.72 4.64 -16.33
CA VAL A 5 3.06 4.81 -15.77
C VAL A 5 3.03 4.32 -14.33
N PRO A 6 3.96 3.44 -13.92
CA PRO A 6 4.03 2.98 -12.55
C PRO A 6 4.36 4.15 -11.62
N ALA A 7 3.51 4.36 -10.61
CA ALA A 7 3.85 5.21 -9.47
C ALA A 7 4.51 4.34 -8.41
N PHE A 8 5.47 4.92 -7.68
CA PHE A 8 6.13 4.23 -6.58
C PHE A 8 5.47 4.64 -5.26
N ALA A 9 4.93 3.66 -4.53
CA ALA A 9 4.39 3.85 -3.19
C ALA A 9 5.06 2.85 -2.24
N VAL A 10 5.60 3.34 -1.13
CA VAL A 10 6.30 2.52 -0.13
C VAL A 10 5.64 2.66 1.23
N VAL A 11 5.68 1.58 2.01
CA VAL A 11 5.31 1.64 3.43
C VAL A 11 6.29 2.56 4.15
N SER A 12 5.77 3.59 4.79
CA SER A 12 6.53 4.58 5.56
C SER A 12 6.37 4.42 7.07
N GLY A 13 5.38 3.64 7.51
CA GLY A 13 5.16 3.37 8.92
C GLY A 13 4.11 2.30 9.16
N TRP A 14 4.16 1.72 10.36
CA TRP A 14 3.19 0.73 10.82
C TRP A 14 2.81 1.01 12.27
N LYS A 15 1.52 0.95 12.57
CA LYS A 15 1.01 1.08 13.94
C LYS A 15 -0.05 0.03 14.19
N ALA A 16 0.28 -0.96 15.00
CA ALA A 16 -0.69 -1.87 15.59
C ALA A 16 -1.36 -1.21 16.78
N SER A 17 -2.59 -1.62 17.05
CA SER A 17 -3.36 -1.18 18.20
C SER A 17 -3.91 -2.40 18.94
N ALA A 18 -4.24 -2.22 20.23
CA ALA A 18 -4.53 -3.31 21.16
C ALA A 18 -5.90 -3.98 20.92
N GLU A 19 -6.77 -3.32 20.17
CA GLU A 19 -8.08 -3.81 19.73
C GLU A 19 -8.02 -4.71 18.48
N GLY A 20 -6.81 -5.03 18.01
CA GLY A 20 -6.59 -5.93 16.86
C GLY A 20 -6.58 -5.23 15.51
N THR A 21 -6.52 -3.89 15.45
CA THR A 21 -6.35 -3.16 14.18
C THR A 21 -4.89 -2.82 13.91
N ALA A 22 -4.53 -2.74 12.63
CA ALA A 22 -3.24 -2.27 12.19
C ALA A 22 -3.40 -1.18 11.12
N ARG A 23 -2.59 -0.12 11.22
CA ARG A 23 -2.54 0.97 10.24
C ARG A 23 -1.18 1.00 9.57
N ALA A 24 -1.19 0.99 8.25
CA ALA A 24 -0.03 1.22 7.40
C ALA A 24 -0.05 2.66 6.88
N SER A 25 1.05 3.38 7.06
CA SER A 25 1.26 4.65 6.36
C SER A 25 2.01 4.38 5.07
N LEU A 26 1.58 5.02 3.99
CA LEU A 26 2.19 4.90 2.67
C LEU A 26 2.73 6.25 2.22
N ARG A 27 3.94 6.26 1.65
CA ARG A 27 4.53 7.42 0.99
C ARG A 27 4.57 7.17 -0.51
N CYS A 28 3.92 8.04 -1.27
CA CYS A 28 4.00 8.07 -2.73
C CYS A 28 5.20 8.92 -3.17
N ALA A 29 6.08 8.38 -4.01
CA ALA A 29 7.13 9.17 -4.66
C ALA A 29 6.50 9.98 -5.81
N GLY A 30 6.10 11.21 -5.52
CA GLY A 30 5.23 12.03 -6.36
C GLY A 30 5.83 12.64 -7.62
N THR A 31 7.02 12.22 -8.07
CA THR A 31 7.66 12.84 -9.25
C THR A 31 7.03 12.39 -10.58
N ARG A 32 6.30 11.27 -10.60
CA ARG A 32 5.50 10.81 -11.75
C ARG A 32 4.14 10.33 -11.26
N GLY A 33 3.06 10.89 -11.81
CA GLY A 33 1.71 10.39 -11.58
C GLY A 33 1.53 8.98 -12.15
N GLY A 34 0.69 8.16 -11.53
CA GLY A 34 0.65 6.74 -11.88
C GLY A 34 -0.29 5.90 -11.05
N THR A 35 -0.28 4.60 -11.31
CA THR A 35 -0.94 3.61 -10.46
C THR A 35 0.10 2.79 -9.70
N ALA A 36 -0.22 2.43 -8.46
CA ALA A 36 0.60 1.57 -7.61
C ALA A 36 -0.29 0.48 -7.00
N ARG A 37 0.17 -0.78 -7.05
CA ARG A 37 -0.50 -1.92 -6.42
C ARG A 37 0.32 -2.40 -5.24
N ILE A 38 -0.30 -2.49 -4.08
CA ILE A 38 0.32 -2.98 -2.85
C ILE A 38 -0.39 -4.26 -2.43
N THR A 39 0.38 -5.31 -2.19
CA THR A 39 -0.14 -6.57 -1.67
C THR A 39 0.39 -6.76 -0.25
N ALA A 40 -0.52 -6.99 0.69
CA ALA A 40 -0.17 -7.35 2.05
C ALA A 40 -0.59 -8.79 2.31
N THR A 41 0.35 -9.58 2.80
CA THR A 41 0.16 -10.99 3.12
C THR A 41 0.31 -11.18 4.61
N ALA A 42 -0.71 -11.71 5.27
CA ALA A 42 -0.58 -12.21 6.63
C ALA A 42 0.19 -13.53 6.59
N LYS A 43 1.30 -13.61 7.33
CA LYS A 43 1.89 -14.90 7.64
C LYS A 43 0.89 -15.64 8.53
N ALA A 44 0.51 -16.84 8.12
CA ALA A 44 -0.31 -17.69 8.97
C ALA A 44 0.46 -17.94 10.29
N PRO A 45 -0.22 -18.02 11.45
CA PRO A 45 0.41 -18.56 12.65
C PRO A 45 1.07 -19.91 12.32
N ASP A 46 2.16 -20.26 13.00
CA ASP A 46 2.93 -21.50 12.77
C ASP A 46 2.17 -22.75 13.26
N VAL A 47 0.92 -22.89 12.80
CA VAL A 47 -0.03 -23.97 13.04
C VAL A 47 -0.44 -24.50 11.67
N ALA A 48 -0.41 -25.83 11.52
CA ALA A 48 -0.75 -26.48 10.26
C ALA A 48 -2.16 -26.07 9.78
N GLY A 49 -2.27 -25.60 8.54
CA GLY A 49 -3.55 -25.28 7.91
C GLY A 49 -4.10 -23.87 8.16
N ALA A 50 -3.34 -22.98 8.81
CA ALA A 50 -3.82 -21.62 9.06
C ALA A 50 -4.00 -20.81 7.75
N PRO A 51 -5.13 -20.09 7.58
CA PRO A 51 -5.41 -19.35 6.35
C PRO A 51 -4.42 -18.19 6.15
N ARG A 52 -3.91 -18.07 4.92
CA ARG A 52 -3.15 -16.88 4.50
C ARG A 52 -4.13 -15.79 4.10
N VAL A 53 -4.25 -14.75 4.91
CA VAL A 53 -5.05 -13.58 4.52
C VAL A 53 -4.21 -12.72 3.60
N VAL A 54 -4.72 -12.45 2.40
CA VAL A 54 -4.09 -11.54 1.44
C VAL A 54 -5.08 -10.44 1.13
N PHE A 55 -4.63 -9.19 1.19
CA PHE A 55 -5.38 -8.09 0.62
C PHE A 55 -4.52 -7.34 -0.39
N THR A 56 -5.18 -6.82 -1.42
CA THR A 56 -4.57 -5.99 -2.47
C THR A 56 -5.20 -4.61 -2.41
N LEU A 57 -4.34 -3.58 -2.43
CA LEU A 57 -4.73 -2.18 -2.49
C LEU A 57 -4.21 -1.59 -3.80
N ASP A 58 -5.13 -1.13 -4.65
CA ASP A 58 -4.82 -0.37 -5.86
C ASP A 58 -4.93 1.14 -5.57
N LEU A 59 -3.85 1.87 -5.81
CA LEU A 59 -3.72 3.31 -5.56
C LEU A 59 -3.52 4.06 -6.87
N THR A 60 -4.15 5.22 -7.00
CA THR A 60 -3.85 6.19 -8.05
C THR A 60 -3.14 7.37 -7.43
N VAL A 61 -1.89 7.61 -7.84
CA VAL A 61 -1.08 8.74 -7.42
C VAL A 61 -1.23 9.86 -8.45
N VAL A 62 -1.81 10.97 -8.03
CA VAL A 62 -1.88 12.19 -8.84
C VAL A 62 -0.60 12.99 -8.60
N PRO A 63 0.14 13.39 -9.66
CA PRO A 63 1.35 14.17 -9.47
C PRO A 63 0.99 15.55 -8.94
N TYR A 64 1.80 16.07 -8.02
CA TYR A 64 1.71 17.47 -7.67
C TYR A 64 2.12 18.29 -8.90
N THR A 65 1.21 19.07 -9.45
CA THR A 65 1.58 20.10 -10.43
C THR A 65 2.30 21.20 -9.67
N THR A 66 3.63 21.27 -9.79
CA THR A 66 4.38 22.47 -9.41
C THR A 66 4.08 23.57 -10.45
N ARG A 67 2.89 24.16 -10.37
CA ARG A 67 2.56 25.47 -10.95
C ARG A 67 1.84 26.26 -9.88
N GLY A 68 2.63 27.00 -9.12
CA GLY A 68 2.27 28.33 -8.63
C GLY A 68 2.78 29.34 -9.64
#